data_AF-A0A3P6SG69-F1
#
_entry.id   AF-A0A3P6SG69-F1
#
_cell.length_a   1.000
_cell.length_b   1.000
_cell.length_c   1.000
_cell.angle_alpha   90.00
_cell.angle_beta   90.00
_cell.angle_gamma   90.00
#
_symmetry.space_group_name_H-M   'P 1'
#
loop_
_entity.id
_entity.type
_entity.pdbx_description
1 polymer ?
#
loop_
_entity_poly.entity_id
_entity_poly.type
_entity_poly.pdbx_seq_one_letter_code
_entity_poly.pdbx_strand_id
1 'polypeptide(L)'
;MCNFFKAAISQPIYFPPEAGLPLGGENGKDYVKVEIHYNNPGLIAGVYDNSGFEIVVTTDLRQFDAGIMEIGLIYSDANSIPPGQSAFPLTGHCVADCTSKVSAFLFTKE
;
A
#
# COMPACT_ATOMS: atom_id res chain seq x y z
N MET A 1 7.44 -5.41 -2.07
CA MET A 1 7.52 -4.22 -1.20
C MET A 1 6.16 -4.12 -0.54
N CYS A 2 6.06 -4.28 0.79
CA CYS A 2 4.77 -4.13 1.47
C CYS A 2 4.50 -2.63 1.62
N ASN A 3 3.72 -2.07 0.71
CA ASN A 3 3.39 -0.66 0.78
C ASN A 3 2.09 -0.50 1.57
N PHE A 4 2.20 0.00 2.79
CA PHE A 4 1.04 0.48 3.53
C PHE A 4 0.77 1.92 3.13
N PHE A 5 -0.36 2.14 2.48
CA PHE A 5 -0.77 3.47 2.06
C PHE A 5 -1.86 4.00 2.97
N LYS A 6 -1.61 5.18 3.53
CA LYS A 6 -2.55 5.96 4.31
C LYS A 6 -2.65 7.33 3.66
N ALA A 7 -3.79 7.62 3.04
CA ALA A 7 -4.08 8.97 2.57
C ALA A 7 -4.46 9.88 3.75
N ALA A 8 -4.17 11.17 3.63
CA ALA A 8 -4.65 12.18 4.57
C ALA A 8 -6.18 12.09 4.66
N ILE A 9 -6.72 11.98 5.88
CA ILE A 9 -8.14 11.74 6.16
C ILE A 9 -8.59 10.29 5.89
N SER A 10 -7.89 9.31 6.46
CA SER A 10 -8.40 7.93 6.54
C SER A 10 -8.49 7.44 7.98
N GLN A 11 -9.49 6.60 8.28
CA GLN A 11 -9.62 5.89 9.56
C GLN A 11 -8.53 4.82 9.72
N PRO A 12 -8.14 4.42 10.93
CA PRO A 12 -7.18 3.33 11.13
C PRO A 12 -7.60 2.09 10.36
N ILE A 13 -6.62 1.38 9.79
CA ILE A 13 -6.86 0.13 9.07
C ILE A 13 -6.79 -0.99 10.09
N TYR A 14 -7.90 -1.73 10.22
CA TYR A 14 -7.96 -2.93 11.05
C TYR A 14 -8.02 -4.16 10.16
N PHE A 15 -7.11 -5.10 10.38
CA PHE A 15 -7.19 -6.41 9.74
C PHE A 15 -8.30 -7.25 10.39
N PRO A 16 -9.05 -8.04 9.60
CA PRO A 16 -10.09 -8.91 10.13
C PRO A 16 -9.50 -9.95 11.09
N PRO A 17 -10.26 -10.46 12.08
CA PRO A 17 -9.73 -11.32 13.15
C PRO A 17 -8.94 -12.53 12.66
N GLU A 18 -9.32 -13.10 11.52
CA GLU A 18 -8.74 -14.29 10.92
C GLU A 18 -7.43 -14.05 10.15
N ALA A 19 -7.09 -12.80 9.82
CA ALA A 19 -5.93 -12.49 8.99
C ALA A 19 -5.05 -11.36 9.55
N GLY A 20 -3.74 -11.40 9.33
CA GLY A 20 -2.81 -10.34 9.73
C GLY A 20 -1.65 -10.20 8.74
N LEU A 21 -1.01 -9.03 8.66
CA LEU A 21 0.17 -8.90 7.80
C LEU A 21 1.40 -9.50 8.51
N PRO A 22 2.09 -10.49 7.91
CA PRO A 22 3.34 -11.00 8.47
C PRO A 22 4.43 -9.92 8.47
N LEU A 23 5.17 -9.81 9.59
CA LEU A 23 6.26 -8.86 9.81
C LEU A 23 7.45 -9.60 10.45
N GLY A 24 8.65 -9.46 9.88
CA GLY A 24 9.86 -10.14 10.36
C GLY A 24 9.86 -11.66 10.18
N GLY A 25 10.73 -12.36 10.93
CA GLY A 25 10.96 -13.81 10.83
C GLY A 25 12.16 -14.18 9.95
N GLU A 26 12.59 -15.45 9.99
CA GLU A 26 13.82 -15.92 9.30
C GLU A 26 13.83 -15.62 7.79
N ASN A 27 12.65 -15.58 7.16
CA ASN A 27 12.46 -15.28 5.74
C ASN A 27 11.73 -13.94 5.49
N GLY A 28 11.55 -13.13 6.54
CA GLY A 28 10.75 -11.91 6.52
C GLY A 28 11.52 -10.66 6.09
N LYS A 29 10.90 -9.50 6.33
CA LYS A 29 11.55 -8.19 6.19
C LYS A 29 11.86 -7.64 7.58
N ASP A 30 13.13 -7.31 7.81
CA ASP A 30 13.60 -6.79 9.10
C ASP A 30 13.40 -5.27 9.26
N TYR A 31 13.11 -4.58 8.16
CA TYR A 31 13.03 -3.12 8.12
C TYR A 31 11.71 -2.65 7.53
N VAL A 32 11.19 -1.57 8.11
CA VAL A 32 10.06 -0.82 7.57
C VAL A 32 10.59 0.43 6.88
N LYS A 33 10.18 0.63 5.63
CA LYS A 33 10.39 1.89 4.91
C LYS A 33 9.16 2.77 5.11
N VAL A 34 9.36 3.94 5.68
CA VAL A 34 8.32 4.96 5.82
C VAL A 34 8.54 6.03 4.75
N GLU A 35 7.47 6.35 4.02
CA GLU A 35 7.46 7.40 3.00
C GLU A 35 6.37 8.42 3.35
N ILE A 36 6.76 9.68 3.53
CA ILE A 36 5.87 10.78 3.95
C ILE A 36 5.89 11.85 2.86
N HIS A 37 4.71 12.18 2.33
CA HIS A 37 4.55 13.22 1.31
C HIS A 37 4.16 14.55 1.96
N TYR A 38 5.04 15.55 1.88
CA TYR A 38 4.78 16.90 2.35
C TYR A 38 4.33 17.82 1.20
N ASN A 39 3.14 18.40 1.31
CA ASN A 39 2.70 19.47 0.42
C ASN A 39 3.01 20.84 1.08
N ASN A 40 4.08 21.50 0.66
CA ASN A 40 4.54 22.79 1.23
C ASN A 40 4.52 23.94 0.20
N PRO A 41 3.33 24.36 -0.29
CA PRO A 41 3.22 25.41 -1.31
C PRO A 41 3.69 26.79 -0.80
N GLY A 42 3.63 27.03 0.51
CA GLY A 42 4.06 28.28 1.14
C GLY A 42 5.58 28.38 1.36
N LEU A 43 6.34 27.34 0.99
CA LEU A 43 7.80 27.26 1.19
C LEU A 43 8.22 27.56 2.63
N ILE A 44 7.42 27.10 3.60
CA ILE A 44 7.66 27.33 5.01
C ILE A 44 8.91 26.57 5.42
N ALA A 45 9.84 27.26 6.09
CA ALA A 45 11.09 26.71 6.56
C ALA A 45 11.12 26.59 8.08
N GLY A 46 12.03 25.76 8.60
CA GLY A 46 12.24 25.60 10.05
C GLY A 46 11.14 24.83 10.78
N VAL A 47 10.28 24.10 10.05
CA VAL A 47 9.25 23.24 10.64
C VAL A 47 9.88 21.92 11.04
N TYR A 48 9.68 21.54 12.30
CA TYR A 48 9.99 20.19 12.81
C TYR A 48 8.72 19.35 12.75
N ASP A 49 8.78 18.26 11.99
CA ASP A 49 7.69 17.30 11.89
C ASP A 49 8.07 15.98 12.58
N ASN A 50 7.12 15.41 13.30
CA ASN A 50 7.24 14.09 13.95
C ASN A 50 6.08 13.18 13.50
N SER A 51 5.61 13.33 12.26
CA SER A 51 4.57 12.48 11.69
C SER A 51 5.10 11.06 11.46
N GLY A 52 4.19 10.09 11.52
CA GLY A 52 4.54 8.69 11.35
C GLY A 52 3.32 7.78 11.43
N PHE A 53 3.59 6.52 11.74
CA PHE A 53 2.58 5.47 11.83
C PHE A 53 2.67 4.80 13.20
N GLU A 54 1.52 4.51 13.79
CA GLU A 54 1.41 3.56 14.88
C GLU A 54 1.07 2.19 14.30
N ILE A 55 1.86 1.17 14.64
CA ILE A 55 1.67 -0.21 14.18
C ILE A 55 1.50 -1.10 15.39
N VAL A 56 0.32 -1.70 15.52
CA VAL A 56 0.02 -2.67 16.58
C VAL A 56 0.35 -4.07 16.07
N VAL A 57 1.28 -4.74 16.76
CA VAL A 57 1.78 -6.07 16.40
C VAL A 57 1.48 -7.09 17.50
N THR A 58 1.38 -8.36 17.12
CA THR A 58 1.28 -9.49 18.03
C THR A 58 2.19 -10.62 17.56
N THR A 59 2.66 -11.44 18.49
CA THR A 59 3.38 -12.69 18.20
C THR A 59 2.45 -13.87 17.91
N ASP A 60 1.16 -13.74 18.25
CA ASP A 60 0.16 -14.78 18.02
C ASP A 60 -0.27 -14.77 16.55
N LEU A 61 0.15 -15.79 15.81
CA LEU A 61 -0.17 -15.91 14.38
C LEU A 61 -1.66 -16.13 14.16
N ARG A 62 -2.24 -15.38 13.22
CA ARG A 62 -3.62 -15.54 12.79
C ARG A 62 -3.76 -16.73 11.83
N GLN A 63 -5.00 -17.05 11.48
CA GLN A 63 -5.28 -18.18 10.59
C GLN A 63 -4.64 -17.98 9.21
N PHE A 64 -4.78 -16.77 8.65
CA PHE A 64 -4.34 -16.41 7.31
C PHE A 64 -3.35 -15.24 7.30
N ASP A 65 -2.48 -15.23 6.30
CA ASP A 65 -1.64 -14.07 6.01
C ASP A 65 -2.41 -13.09 5.12
N ALA A 66 -2.50 -11.83 5.56
CA ALA A 66 -3.04 -10.76 4.76
C ALA A 66 -2.02 -10.34 3.69
N GLY A 67 -2.52 -9.86 2.55
CA GLY A 67 -1.71 -9.23 1.50
C GLY A 67 -2.31 -7.89 1.10
N ILE A 68 -1.47 -7.00 0.57
CA ILE A 68 -1.91 -5.72 -0.01
C ILE A 68 -1.64 -5.78 -1.51
N MET A 69 -2.66 -5.50 -2.31
CA MET A 69 -2.58 -5.47 -3.76
C MET A 69 -2.93 -4.06 -4.27
N GLU A 70 -2.02 -3.47 -5.03
CA GLU A 70 -2.25 -2.22 -5.74
C GLU A 70 -2.62 -2.54 -7.19
N ILE A 71 -3.77 -2.05 -7.65
CA ILE A 71 -4.26 -2.24 -9.01
C ILE A 71 -4.65 -0.87 -9.56
N GLY A 72 -4.19 -0.56 -10.77
CA GLY A 72 -4.52 0.70 -11.40
C GLY A 72 -3.60 1.01 -12.57
N LEU A 73 -3.35 2.31 -12.75
CA LEU A 73 -2.47 2.84 -13.78
C LEU A 73 -1.12 3.15 -13.17
N ILE A 74 -0.06 2.90 -13.94
CA ILE A 74 1.28 3.30 -13.58
C ILE A 74 1.45 4.82 -13.67
N TYR A 75 2.34 5.38 -12.86
CA TYR A 75 2.73 6.79 -12.96
C TYR A 75 3.60 7.00 -14.21
N SER A 76 2.98 7.39 -15.32
CA SER A 76 3.62 7.59 -16.61
C SER A 76 2.90 8.65 -17.44
N ASP A 77 3.65 9.41 -18.24
CA ASP A 77 3.12 10.40 -19.17
C ASP A 77 2.18 9.79 -20.22
N ALA A 78 2.26 8.47 -20.44
CA ALA A 78 1.32 7.72 -21.27
C ALA A 78 -0.13 7.79 -20.76
N ASN A 79 -0.34 8.12 -19.47
CA ASN A 79 -1.64 8.23 -18.82
C ASN A 79 -2.09 9.69 -18.63
N SER A 80 -1.57 10.62 -19.43
CA SER A 80 -1.86 12.06 -19.32
C SER A 80 -3.28 12.42 -19.77
N ILE A 81 -3.93 13.31 -19.03
CA ILE A 81 -5.21 13.90 -19.41
C ILE A 81 -4.95 15.16 -20.24
N PRO A 82 -5.46 15.26 -21.49
CA PRO A 82 -5.31 16.45 -22.30
C PRO A 82 -5.96 17.69 -21.65
N PRO A 83 -5.47 18.92 -21.91
CA PRO A 83 -6.10 20.13 -21.42
C PRO A 83 -7.54 20.31 -21.95
N GLY A 84 -8.41 20.94 -21.14
CA GLY A 84 -9.76 21.34 -21.55
C GLY A 84 -10.80 20.22 -21.60
N GLN A 85 -10.47 19.00 -21.17
CA GLN A 85 -11.44 17.90 -21.12
C GLN A 85 -12.40 18.08 -19.94
N SER A 86 -13.71 18.00 -20.20
CA SER A 86 -14.74 17.96 -19.16
C SER A 86 -14.83 16.58 -18.48
N ALA A 87 -14.48 15.52 -19.21
CA ALA A 87 -14.32 14.16 -18.71
C ALA A 87 -13.33 13.38 -19.60
N PHE A 88 -12.47 12.58 -18.99
CA PHE A 88 -11.51 11.71 -19.70
C PHE A 88 -11.29 10.43 -18.87
N PRO A 89 -11.99 9.32 -19.17
CA PRO A 89 -11.84 8.09 -18.42
C PRO A 89 -10.47 7.46 -18.70
N LEU A 90 -9.77 7.09 -17.63
CA LEU A 90 -8.54 6.31 -17.69
C LEU A 90 -8.80 4.94 -17.05
N THR A 91 -8.36 3.86 -17.71
CA THR A 91 -8.64 2.49 -17.28
C THR A 91 -7.35 1.69 -17.12
N GLY A 92 -7.12 1.18 -15.92
CA GLY A 92 -6.07 0.19 -15.64
C GLY A 92 -6.64 -1.24 -15.66
N HIS A 93 -5.82 -2.22 -16.02
CA HIS A 93 -6.23 -3.63 -16.10
C HIS A 93 -5.22 -4.54 -15.41
N CYS A 94 -5.75 -5.55 -14.69
CA CYS A 94 -4.99 -6.73 -14.28
C CYS A 94 -5.40 -7.89 -15.20
N VAL A 95 -4.57 -8.21 -16.20
CA VAL A 95 -4.88 -9.25 -17.18
C VAL A 95 -4.70 -10.65 -16.59
N ALA A 96 -5.31 -11.67 -17.21
CA ALA A 96 -5.26 -13.05 -16.71
C ALA A 96 -3.81 -13.59 -16.56
N ASP A 97 -2.89 -13.14 -17.40
CA ASP A 97 -1.46 -13.49 -17.27
C ASP A 97 -0.79 -12.87 -16.03
N CYS A 98 -1.33 -11.76 -15.51
CA CYS A 98 -0.88 -11.19 -14.23
C CYS A 98 -1.45 -11.98 -13.06
N THR A 99 -2.74 -12.34 -13.09
CA THR A 99 -3.37 -13.08 -12.00
C THR A 99 -2.88 -14.52 -11.90
N SER A 100 -2.49 -15.15 -13.01
CA SER A 100 -1.90 -16.51 -13.02
C SER A 100 -0.58 -16.59 -12.27
N LYS A 101 0.13 -15.46 -12.11
CA LYS A 101 1.42 -15.35 -11.43
C LYS A 101 1.29 -14.98 -9.96
N VAL A 102 0.12 -14.53 -9.51
CA VAL A 102 -0.16 -14.38 -8.09
C VAL A 102 -0.25 -15.79 -7.51
N SER A 103 0.84 -16.23 -6.91
CA SER A 103 0.97 -17.60 -6.43
C SER A 103 -0.12 -17.87 -5.37
N ALA A 104 -0.79 -19.02 -5.48
CA ALA A 104 -1.78 -19.50 -4.51
C ALA A 104 -1.22 -19.76 -3.09
N PHE A 105 0.08 -19.52 -2.88
CA PHE A 105 0.77 -19.62 -1.60
C PHE A 105 0.20 -18.70 -0.49
N LEU A 106 -0.69 -17.76 -0.82
CA LEU A 106 -1.46 -16.99 0.18
C LEU A 106 -2.70 -17.73 0.73
N PHE A 107 -3.09 -18.88 0.16
CA PHE A 107 -4.34 -19.58 0.54
C PHE A 107 -4.16 -21.03 1.00
N THR A 108 -2.94 -21.56 1.04
CA THR A 108 -2.65 -22.86 1.64
C THR A 108 -1.47 -22.72 2.58
N LYS A 109 -1.77 -22.69 3.89
CA LYS A 109 -0.81 -22.92 4.96
C LYS A 109 -0.21 -24.33 4.80
N GLU A 110 1.09 -24.45 5.01
CA GLU A 110 1.57 -25.55 5.85
C GLU A 110 1.26 -25.21 7.31
#